data_AF-A0A4U7DCA7-F1
#
_entry.id   AF-A0A4U7DCA7-F1
#
_cell.length_a   1.000
_cell.length_b   1.000
_cell.length_c   1.000
_cell.angle_alpha   90.00
_cell.angle_beta   90.00
_cell.angle_gamma   90.00
#
_symmetry.space_group_name_H-M   'P 1'
#
loop_
_entity.id
_entity.type
_entity.pdbx_description
1 polymer ?
#
loop_
_entity_poly.entity_id
_entity_poly.type
_entity_poly.pdbx_seq_one_letter_code
_entity_poly.pdbx_strand_id
1 'polypeptide(L)' 'MIEPFVSAAGTNLTTIAAVVLAFMVGAMAPVYYAQERFRGFGRAMLSQLPYRPPPGTEEQEAMKQATDEAADE' A
#
# COMPACT_ATOMS: atom_id res chain seq x y z
N MET A 1 -14.28 17.00 -3.45
CA MET A 1 -13.43 15.79 -3.59
C MET A 1 -14.21 14.50 -3.87
N ILE A 2 -15.56 14.52 -3.85
CA ILE A 2 -16.40 13.34 -4.10
C ILE A 2 -16.80 13.17 -5.58
N GLU A 3 -16.69 14.24 -6.37
CA GLU A 3 -17.06 14.28 -7.80
C GLU A 3 -16.46 13.17 -8.68
N PRO A 4 -15.18 12.77 -8.57
CA PRO A 4 -14.66 11.67 -9.38
C PRO A 4 -15.32 10.32 -9.04
N PHE A 5 -15.72 10.12 -7.79
CA PHE A 5 -16.43 8.91 -7.36
C PHE A 5 -17.88 8.90 -7.86
N VAL A 6 -18.54 10.05 -7.87
CA VAL A 6 -19.91 10.20 -8.38
C VAL A 6 -19.94 9.99 -9.90
N SER A 7 -18.94 10.51 -10.62
CA SER A 7 -18.79 10.27 -12.05
C SER A 7 -18.52 8.79 -12.38
N ALA A 8 -17.69 8.10 -11.60
CA ALA A 8 -17.40 6.67 -11.79
C ALA A 8 -18.60 5.77 -11.41
N ALA A 9 -19.39 6.18 -10.41
CA ALA A 9 -20.61 5.51 -10.00
C ALA A 9 -21.84 5.80 -10.89
N GLY A 10 -21.70 6.68 -11.89
CA GLY A 10 -22.78 7.03 -12.81
C GLY A 10 -23.39 5.78 -13.46
N THR A 11 -24.62 5.44 -13.09
CA THR A 11 -25.49 4.34 -13.60
C THR A 11 -24.85 2.96 -13.83
N ASN A 12 -23.61 2.73 -13.38
CA ASN A 12 -22.90 1.47 -13.51
C ASN A 12 -23.16 0.63 -12.26
N LEU A 13 -24.21 -0.20 -12.31
CA LEU A 13 -24.64 -1.06 -11.21
C LEU A 13 -23.50 -1.93 -10.66
N THR A 14 -22.59 -2.38 -11.53
CA THR A 14 -21.41 -3.16 -11.15
C THR A 14 -20.43 -2.37 -10.28
N THR A 15 -20.15 -1.11 -10.62
CA THR A 15 -19.29 -0.23 -9.83
C THR A 15 -19.92 0.07 -8.47
N ILE A 16 -21.23 0.34 -8.44
CA ILE A 16 -21.96 0.57 -7.20
C ILE A 16 -21.93 -0.69 -6.32
N ALA A 17 -22.19 -1.86 -6.89
CA ALA A 17 -22.16 -3.13 -6.17
C ALA A 17 -20.76 -3.42 -5.59
N ALA A 18 -19.69 -3.16 -6.35
CA ALA A 18 -18.32 -3.33 -5.89
C ALA A 18 -17.98 -2.39 -4.72
N VAL A 19 -18.42 -1.12 -4.79
CA VAL A 19 -18.21 -0.14 -3.70
C VAL A 19 -18.96 -0.56 -2.44
N VAL A 20 -20.22 -0.97 -2.57
CA VAL A 20 -21.03 -1.43 -1.44
C VAL A 20 -20.45 -2.70 -0.81
N LEU A 21 -20.02 -3.66 -1.63
CA LEU A 21 -19.34 -4.87 -1.15
C LEU A 21 -18.04 -4.55 -0.41
N ALA A 22 -17.19 -3.68 -0.98
CA ALA A 22 -15.96 -3.26 -0.34
C ALA A 22 -16.22 -2.57 1.02
N PHE A 23 -17.26 -1.74 1.10
CA PHE A 23 -17.68 -1.11 2.35
C PHE A 23 -18.15 -2.14 3.40
N MET A 24 -19.01 -3.09 3.02
CA MET A 24 -19.50 -4.12 3.94
C MET A 24 -18.37 -5.02 4.46
N VAL A 25 -17.45 -5.43 3.59
CA VAL A 25 -16.28 -6.21 3.98
C VAL A 25 -15.37 -5.40 4.91
N GLY A 26 -15.16 -4.11 4.61
CA GLY A 26 -14.37 -3.22 5.46
C GLY A 26 -15.00 -2.99 6.84
N ALA A 27 -16.33 -2.83 6.91
CA ALA A 27 -17.05 -2.61 8.16
C ALA A 27 -17.07 -3.85 9.07
N MET A 28 -16.97 -5.05 8.50
CA MET A 28 -16.89 -6.30 9.26
C MET A 28 -15.45 -6.68 9.68
N ALA A 29 -14.44 -6.01 9.15
CA ALA A 29 -13.05 -6.27 9.51
C ALA A 29 -12.66 -5.50 10.79
N PRO A 30 -12.15 -6.18 11.85
CA PRO A 30 -11.60 -5.49 13.01
C PRO A 30 -10.43 -4.59 12.58
N VAL A 31 -10.44 -3.33 13.02
CA VAL A 31 -9.46 -2.31 12.60
C VAL A 31 -8.02 -2.79 12.81
N TYR A 32 -7.72 -3.38 13.96
CA TYR A 32 -6.39 -3.90 14.28
C TYR A 32 -5.96 -5.04 13.34
N TYR A 33 -6.89 -5.94 13.01
CA TYR A 33 -6.63 -7.04 12.08
C TYR A 33 -6.34 -6.52 10.67
N ALA A 34 -7.12 -5.55 10.20
CA ALA A 34 -6.91 -4.93 8.89
C ALA A 34 -5.54 -4.22 8.83
N GLN A 35 -5.17 -3.47 9.86
CA GLN A 35 -3.88 -2.78 9.93
C GLN A 35 -2.70 -3.73 9.82
N GLU A 36 -2.72 -4.85 10.54
CA GLU A 36 -1.64 -5.84 10.48
C GLU A 36 -1.49 -6.42 9.07
N ARG A 37 -2.62 -6.70 8.40
CA ARG A 37 -2.62 -7.18 7.01
C ARG A 37 -2.11 -6.14 6.03
N PHE A 38 -2.44 -4.87 6.20
CA PHE A 38 -1.91 -3.78 5.36
C PHE A 38 -0.41 -3.61 5.55
N ARG A 39 0.13 -3.70 6.77
CA ARG A 39 1.58 -3.65 7.03
C ARG A 39 2.30 -4.82 6.36
N GLY A 40 1.78 -6.03 6.50
CA GLY A 40 2.34 -7.23 5.86
C GLY A 40 2.29 -7.16 4.34
N PHE A 41 1.15 -6.77 3.78
CA PHE A 41 0.98 -6.58 2.34
C PHE A 41 1.91 -5.50 1.79
N GLY A 42 2.05 -4.36 2.49
CA GLY A 42 2.96 -3.29 2.11
C GLY A 42 4.42 -3.74 2.06
N ARG A 43 4.88 -4.53 3.03
CA ARG A 43 6.23 -5.11 3.02
C ARG A 43 6.43 -6.08 1.85
N ALA A 44 5.42 -6.92 1.57
CA ALA A 44 5.48 -7.85 0.44
C ALA A 44 5.52 -7.11 -0.91
N MET A 45 4.71 -6.06 -1.07
CA MET A 45 4.74 -5.22 -2.27
C MET A 45 6.09 -4.48 -2.41
N LEU A 46 6.61 -3.93 -1.32
CA LEU A 46 7.90 -3.23 -1.33
C LEU A 46 9.05 -4.16 -1.72
N SER A 47 9.02 -5.43 -1.30
CA SER A 47 10.03 -6.42 -1.70
C SER A 47 10.05 -6.75 -3.19
N GLN A 48 8.99 -6.40 -3.94
CA GLN A 48 8.97 -6.58 -5.40
C GLN A 48 9.52 -5.37 -6.16
N LEU A 49 9.71 -4.22 -5.50
CA LEU A 49 10.25 -3.05 -6.16
C LEU A 49 11.76 -3.21 -6.40
N PRO A 50 12.26 -2.94 -7.62
CA PRO A 50 13.69 -2.94 -7.89
C PRO A 50 14.37 -1.92 -6.99
N TYR A 51 15.38 -2.37 -6.23
CA TYR A 51 16.21 -1.46 -5.46
C TYR A 51 16.95 -0.53 -6.42
N ARG A 52 16.88 0.77 -6.18
CA ARG A 52 17.61 1.76 -6.96
C ARG A 52 18.51 2.53 -6.01
N PRO A 53 19.84 2.37 -6.12
CA PRO A 53 20.75 3.09 -5.24
C PRO A 53 20.63 4.60 -5.48
N PRO A 54 20.91 5.42 -4.46
CA PRO A 54 20.99 6.85 -4.61
C PRO A 54 22.01 7.24 -5.70
N PRO A 55 21.77 8.35 -6.42
CA PRO A 55 22.70 8.78 -7.47
C PRO A 55 24.07 9.10 -6.85
N GLY A 56 25.11 8.41 -7.32
CA GLY A 56 26.50 8.59 -6.86
C GLY A 56 27.02 7.53 -5.89
N THR A 57 26.20 6.56 -5.49
CA THR A 57 26.61 5.41 -4.64
C THR A 57 26.46 4.10 -5.40
N GLU A 58 27.43 3.20 -5.24
CA GLU A 58 27.29 1.84 -5.76
C GLU A 58 26.27 1.04 -4.93
N GLU A 59 25.62 0.07 -5.57
CA GLU A 59 24.51 -0.72 -4.98
C GLU A 59 24.90 -1.38 -3.64
N GLN A 60 26.11 -1.90 -3.54
CA GLN A 60 26.61 -2.55 -2.31
C GLN A 60 26.88 -1.54 -1.19
N GLU A 61 27.34 -0.34 -1.51
CA GLU A 61 27.60 0.71 -0.51
C GLU A 61 26.30 1.31 0.02
N ALA A 62 25.33 1.51 -0.87
CA ALA A 62 24.00 2.00 -0.52
C ALA A 62 23.23 0.99 0.37
N MET A 63 23.39 -0.31 0.11
CA MET A 63 22.75 -1.36 0.92
C MET A 63 23.38 -1.48 2.31
N LYS A 64 24.70 -1.29 2.44
CA LYS A 64 25.38 -1.23 3.75
C LYS A 64 24.90 -0.04 4.57
N GLN A 65 24.90 1.16 3.98
CA GLN A 65 24.38 2.36 4.67
C GLN A 65 22.94 2.18 5.15
N ALA A 66 22.04 1.65 4.31
CA ALA A 66 20.64 1.43 4.69
C ALA A 66 20.46 0.36 5.79
N THR A 67 21.41 -0.56 5.95
CA THR A 67 21.39 -1.59 7.00
C THR A 67 21.97 -1.04 8.31
N ASP A 68 23.04 -0.25 8.21
CA ASP A 68 23.72 0.34 9.36
C ASP A 68 22.89 1.48 9.99
N GLU A 69 22.26 2.35 9.19
CA GLU A 69 21.34 3.39 9.71
C GLU A 69 20.10 2.79 10.40
N ALA A 70 19.63 1.61 9.97
CA ALA A 70 18.48 0.94 10.58
C ALA A 70 18.81 0.24 11.92
N ALA A 71 20.08 0.11 12.28
CA ALA A 71 20.53 -0.51 13.52
C ALA A 71 20.81 0.51 14.65
N ASP A 72 20.92 1.79 14.30
CA ASP A 72 21.29 2.89 15.21
C ASP A 72 20.08 3.73 15.72
N GLU A 73 18.84 3.35 15.37
CA GLU A 73 17.57 3.84 15.97
C GLU A 73 16.96 2.83 16.98
#